data_AF-A0A847PN30-F1
#
_entry.id   AF-A0A847PN30-F1
#
_cell.length_a   1.000
_cell.length_b   1.000
_cell.length_c   1.000
_cell.angle_alpha   90.00
_cell.angle_beta   90.00
_cell.angle_gamma   90.00
#
_symmetry.space_group_name_H-M   'P 1'
#
loop_
_entity.id
_entity.type
_entity.pdbx_description
1 polymer ?
#
loop_
_entity_poly.entity_id
_entity_poly.type
_entity_poly.pdbx_seq_one_letter_code
_entity_poly.pdbx_strand_id
1 'polypeptide(L)'
;MKRKLNQLFIVVLLALSIILFCACSEMNSSSKKEVKNPYDMFHFTHFASGGTPEEETAVILFENANSTFTSYQVAFVSCTCRDPSVNYFSVMYIELLNTKDTPEQASIRAISFNNNQGLWGDSNPTYGTTGYTPEYFDENFIQPLVGKTKADFDAWGGYKTQVKGIDVDAVSSASVSTSNITSCIKALFEYHVDKYYSEK
;
A
#
# COMPACT_ATOMS: atom_id res chain seq x y z
N MET A 1 -34.31 48.28 50.32
CA MET A 1 -33.25 47.28 50.05
C MET A 1 -33.65 46.22 49.00
N LYS A 2 -34.84 45.60 49.06
CA LYS A 2 -35.28 44.55 48.12
C LYS A 2 -35.30 44.91 46.61
N ARG A 3 -35.63 46.15 46.24
CA ARG A 3 -35.67 46.61 44.83
C ARG A 3 -34.30 46.62 44.13
N LYS A 4 -33.23 47.00 44.85
CA LYS A 4 -31.86 47.04 44.29
C LYS A 4 -31.26 45.63 44.12
N LEU A 5 -31.65 44.69 44.98
CA LEU A 5 -31.21 43.30 44.88
C LEU A 5 -31.83 42.59 43.65
N ASN A 6 -33.11 42.85 43.35
CA ASN A 6 -33.76 42.33 42.15
C ASN A 6 -33.19 42.91 40.85
N GLN A 7 -32.82 44.20 40.85
CA GLN A 7 -32.18 44.81 39.67
C GLN A 7 -30.78 44.24 39.42
N LEU A 8 -29.99 44.00 40.48
CA LEU A 8 -28.67 43.38 40.37
C LEU A 8 -28.78 41.92 39.88
N PHE A 9 -29.76 41.16 40.36
CA PHE A 9 -30.01 39.79 39.92
C PHE A 9 -30.39 39.70 38.44
N ILE A 10 -31.23 40.63 37.96
CA ILE A 10 -31.63 40.68 36.54
C ILE A 10 -30.45 41.02 35.64
N VAL A 11 -29.58 41.96 36.06
CA VAL A 11 -28.39 42.33 35.28
C VAL A 11 -27.39 41.18 35.19
N VAL A 12 -27.21 40.41 36.27
CA VAL A 12 -26.32 39.23 36.28
C VAL A 12 -26.88 38.10 35.41
N LEU A 13 -28.19 37.85 35.44
CA LEU A 13 -28.84 36.86 34.57
C LEU A 13 -28.76 37.25 33.09
N LEU A 14 -28.91 38.54 32.77
CA LEU A 14 -28.75 39.03 31.39
C LEU A 14 -27.30 38.88 30.92
N ALA A 15 -26.32 39.22 31.78
CA ALA A 15 -24.91 39.06 31.46
C ALA A 15 -24.51 37.58 31.25
N LEU A 16 -25.02 36.65 32.07
CA LEU A 16 -24.80 35.21 31.87
C LEU A 16 -25.43 34.71 30.56
N SER A 17 -26.62 35.21 30.20
CA SER A 17 -27.27 34.81 28.95
C SER A 17 -26.51 35.27 27.71
N ILE A 18 -25.86 36.45 27.75
CA ILE A 18 -25.04 36.96 26.64
C ILE A 18 -23.75 36.13 26.48
N ILE A 19 -23.15 35.67 27.59
CA ILE A 19 -21.96 34.80 27.54
C ILE A 19 -22.30 33.42 26.97
N LEU A 20 -23.49 32.88 27.28
CA LEU A 20 -23.99 31.61 26.72
C LEU A 20 -24.32 31.70 25.22
N PHE A 21 -24.82 32.83 24.73
CA PHE A 21 -25.10 33.02 23.30
C PHE A 21 -23.86 33.31 22.46
N CYS A 22 -22.79 33.87 23.04
CA CYS A 22 -21.54 34.14 22.32
C CYS A 22 -20.63 32.91 22.20
N ALA A 23 -20.86 31.85 22.98
CA ALA A 23 -20.08 30.62 22.97
C ALA A 23 -20.54 29.60 21.90
N CYS A 24 -21.59 29.88 21.13
CA CYS A 24 -22.14 28.96 20.13
C CYS A 24 -22.04 29.44 18.68
N SER A 25 -21.29 30.51 18.39
CA SER A 25 -21.20 31.08 17.04
C SER A 25 -19.88 30.85 16.29
N GLU A 26 -19.00 29.97 16.78
CA GLU A 26 -17.81 29.54 16.02
C GLU A 26 -17.79 28.02 15.81
N MET A 27 -18.57 27.55 14.85
CA MET A 27 -18.27 26.31 14.12
C MET A 27 -19.13 26.25 12.84
N ASN A 28 -18.82 27.10 11.88
CA ASN A 28 -19.17 26.84 10.48
C ASN A 28 -18.28 27.64 9.53
N SER A 29 -17.02 27.26 9.49
CA SER A 29 -16.24 27.32 8.25
C SER A 29 -15.76 25.90 7.96
N SER A 30 -16.57 25.14 7.22
CA SER A 30 -16.09 23.96 6.52
C SER A 30 -15.20 24.41 5.37
N SER A 31 -14.02 24.94 5.70
CA SER A 31 -12.88 24.76 4.83
C SER A 31 -12.60 23.27 4.87
N LYS A 32 -12.82 22.56 3.77
CA LYS A 32 -12.23 21.23 3.56
C LYS A 32 -10.72 21.40 3.75
N LYS A 33 -10.23 21.21 4.97
CA LYS A 33 -8.82 20.89 5.18
C LYS A 33 -8.65 19.57 4.46
N GLU A 34 -7.94 19.61 3.35
CA GLU A 34 -7.37 18.41 2.75
C GLU A 34 -6.68 17.66 3.90
N VAL A 35 -7.27 16.54 4.32
CA VAL A 35 -6.63 15.65 5.26
C VAL A 35 -5.48 15.06 4.46
N LYS A 36 -4.29 15.64 4.58
CA LYS A 36 -3.09 15.10 3.97
C LYS A 36 -2.96 13.67 4.47
N ASN A 37 -3.11 12.71 3.57
CA ASN A 37 -3.06 11.30 3.93
C ASN A 37 -1.68 11.05 4.58
N PRO A 38 -1.60 10.49 5.79
CA PRO A 38 -0.31 10.32 6.48
C PRO A 38 0.64 9.36 5.77
N TYR A 39 0.15 8.61 4.78
CA TYR A 39 0.92 7.62 4.03
C TYR A 39 0.87 7.91 2.54
N ASP A 40 2.02 7.67 1.88
CA ASP A 40 2.10 7.62 0.43
C ASP A 40 1.39 6.34 -0.06
N MET A 41 0.71 6.45 -1.19
CA MET A 41 -0.09 5.38 -1.78
C MET A 41 0.06 5.40 -3.29
N PHE A 42 -0.16 4.26 -3.93
CA PHE A 42 -0.22 4.15 -5.37
C PHE A 42 -1.29 3.13 -5.79
N HIS A 43 -1.78 3.27 -7.02
CA HIS A 43 -2.75 2.35 -7.59
C HIS A 43 -2.05 1.26 -8.39
N PHE A 44 -2.59 0.05 -8.34
CA PHE A 44 -2.13 -1.07 -9.15
C PHE A 44 -3.33 -1.85 -9.69
N THR A 45 -3.12 -2.59 -10.78
CA THR A 45 -4.14 -3.49 -11.31
C THR A 45 -4.18 -4.74 -10.45
N HIS A 46 -5.25 -4.93 -9.69
CA HIS A 46 -5.57 -6.16 -9.01
C HIS A 46 -6.39 -7.07 -9.95
N PHE A 47 -6.04 -8.34 -10.04
CA PHE A 47 -6.77 -9.36 -10.78
C PHE A 47 -7.62 -10.17 -9.79
N ALA A 48 -8.94 -10.06 -9.91
CA ALA A 48 -9.87 -10.89 -9.15
C ALA A 48 -9.83 -12.36 -9.62
N SER A 49 -10.53 -13.24 -8.89
CA SER A 49 -10.70 -14.64 -9.30
C SER A 49 -11.26 -14.72 -10.73
N GLY A 50 -10.56 -15.41 -11.62
CA GLY A 50 -10.90 -15.49 -13.04
C GLY A 50 -10.19 -14.47 -13.94
N GLY A 51 -9.42 -13.54 -13.37
CA GLY A 51 -8.55 -12.62 -14.12
C GLY A 51 -9.18 -11.27 -14.48
N THR A 52 -10.33 -10.93 -13.90
CA THR A 52 -10.95 -9.60 -14.09
C THR A 52 -10.04 -8.53 -13.49
N PRO A 53 -9.58 -7.54 -14.27
CA PRO A 53 -8.78 -6.44 -13.76
C PRO A 53 -9.65 -5.43 -13.01
N GLU A 54 -9.17 -5.02 -11.84
CA GLU A 54 -9.76 -4.04 -10.94
C GLU A 54 -8.65 -3.09 -10.50
N GLU A 55 -8.96 -1.82 -10.28
CA GLU A 55 -8.00 -0.88 -9.70
C GLU A 55 -8.05 -0.99 -8.18
N GLU A 56 -6.88 -1.19 -7.55
CA GLU A 56 -6.77 -1.27 -6.10
C GLU A 56 -5.62 -0.39 -5.59
N THR A 57 -5.64 -0.08 -4.30
CA THR A 57 -4.68 0.84 -3.68
C THR A 57 -3.68 0.05 -2.84
N ALA A 58 -2.39 0.27 -3.11
CA ALA A 58 -1.30 -0.15 -2.24
C ALA A 58 -0.89 1.03 -1.33
N VAL A 59 -0.51 0.72 -0.09
CA VAL A 59 -0.10 1.70 0.91
C VAL A 59 1.37 1.49 1.25
N ILE A 60 2.16 2.56 1.19
CA ILE A 60 3.56 2.55 1.61
C ILE A 60 3.61 2.76 3.12
N LEU A 61 3.90 1.70 3.86
CA LEU A 61 4.02 1.71 5.32
C LEU A 61 5.36 2.29 5.78
N PHE A 62 6.39 2.11 4.95
CA PHE A 62 7.75 2.57 5.21
C PHE A 62 8.43 2.88 3.88
N GLU A 63 9.14 4.00 3.83
CA GLU A 63 10.01 4.39 2.73
C GLU A 63 11.28 5.01 3.30
N ASN A 64 12.46 4.53 2.86
CA ASN A 64 13.73 5.11 3.24
C ASN A 64 14.75 4.99 2.11
N ALA A 65 15.22 6.14 1.62
CA ALA A 65 16.21 6.23 0.55
C ALA A 65 17.61 6.52 1.08
N ASN A 66 18.59 5.87 0.47
CA ASN A 66 19.99 6.23 0.58
C ASN A 66 20.63 6.35 -0.83
N SER A 67 21.93 6.61 -0.89
CA SER A 67 22.64 6.79 -2.16
C SER A 67 22.69 5.55 -3.05
N THR A 68 22.43 4.35 -2.49
CA THR A 68 22.54 3.07 -3.18
C THR A 68 21.18 2.50 -3.56
N PHE A 69 20.20 2.58 -2.67
CA PHE A 69 18.89 1.98 -2.86
C PHE A 69 17.82 2.71 -2.03
N THR A 70 16.56 2.45 -2.37
CA THR A 70 15.40 2.84 -1.58
C THR A 70 14.68 1.59 -1.09
N SER A 71 14.45 1.51 0.22
CA SER A 71 13.67 0.45 0.86
C SER A 71 12.21 0.85 0.99
N TYR A 72 11.31 -0.10 0.75
CA TYR A 72 9.87 0.04 0.92
C TYR A 72 9.31 -1.10 1.77
N GLN A 73 8.29 -0.80 2.57
CA GLN A 73 7.30 -1.78 2.99
C GLN A 73 5.95 -1.38 2.40
N VAL A 74 5.36 -2.27 1.61
CA VAL A 74 4.12 -2.01 0.87
C VAL A 74 3.03 -2.98 1.33
N ALA A 75 1.91 -2.45 1.83
CA ALA A 75 0.72 -3.22 2.13
C ALA A 75 -0.25 -3.22 0.94
N PHE A 76 -0.72 -4.38 0.54
CA PHE A 76 -1.63 -4.55 -0.59
C PHE A 76 -2.41 -5.86 -0.49
N VAL A 77 -3.49 -5.98 -1.26
CA VAL A 77 -4.28 -7.20 -1.38
C VAL A 77 -3.70 -8.06 -2.50
N SER A 78 -3.22 -9.27 -2.18
CA SER A 78 -2.68 -10.19 -3.19
C SER A 78 -3.73 -11.15 -3.75
N CYS A 79 -4.71 -11.56 -2.93
CA CYS A 79 -5.71 -12.53 -3.34
C CYS A 79 -7.03 -12.29 -2.59
N THR A 80 -8.10 -12.11 -3.33
CA THR A 80 -9.48 -12.03 -2.81
C THR A 80 -10.30 -13.29 -3.09
N CYS A 81 -9.65 -14.37 -3.53
CA CYS A 81 -10.35 -15.58 -3.97
C CYS A 81 -10.85 -16.48 -2.84
N ARG A 82 -10.45 -16.19 -1.58
CA ARG A 82 -10.84 -16.97 -0.41
C ARG A 82 -11.36 -16.06 0.69
N ASP A 83 -11.96 -16.71 1.69
CA ASP A 83 -12.51 -16.04 2.85
C ASP A 83 -11.44 -15.21 3.60
N PRO A 84 -11.77 -14.02 4.12
CA PRO A 84 -10.85 -13.19 4.89
C PRO A 84 -10.24 -13.86 6.13
N SER A 85 -10.83 -14.95 6.64
CA SER A 85 -10.23 -15.76 7.73
C SER A 85 -8.93 -16.47 7.31
N VAL A 86 -8.66 -16.58 6.02
CA VAL A 86 -7.46 -17.22 5.47
C VAL A 86 -6.73 -16.38 4.40
N ASN A 87 -7.28 -15.23 4.02
CA ASN A 87 -6.68 -14.27 3.10
C ASN A 87 -6.65 -12.88 3.74
N TYR A 88 -5.45 -12.39 4.02
CA TYR A 88 -5.15 -11.11 4.63
C TYR A 88 -4.44 -10.19 3.63
N PHE A 89 -4.24 -8.94 4.04
CA PHE A 89 -3.28 -8.06 3.35
C PHE A 89 -1.89 -8.70 3.40
N SER A 90 -1.19 -8.63 2.28
CA SER A 90 0.23 -8.93 2.23
C SER A 90 1.03 -7.65 2.51
N VAL A 91 2.18 -7.81 3.15
CA VAL A 91 3.17 -6.75 3.31
C VAL A 91 4.46 -7.20 2.64
N MET A 92 4.88 -6.48 1.61
CA MET A 92 6.10 -6.74 0.88
C MET A 92 7.20 -5.79 1.34
N TYR A 93 8.33 -6.34 1.80
CA TYR A 93 9.58 -5.59 1.84
C TYR A 93 10.25 -5.67 0.48
N ILE A 94 10.68 -4.54 -0.06
CA ILE A 94 11.41 -4.50 -1.33
C ILE A 94 12.39 -3.33 -1.35
N GLU A 95 13.56 -3.57 -1.94
CA GLU A 95 14.58 -2.57 -2.16
C GLU A 95 14.81 -2.37 -3.65
N LEU A 96 14.79 -1.12 -4.11
CA LEU A 96 15.07 -0.76 -5.50
C LEU A 96 16.39 0.00 -5.59
N LEU A 97 17.25 -0.34 -6.55
CA LEU A 97 18.54 0.33 -6.74
C LEU A 97 18.36 1.76 -7.28
N ASN A 98 18.97 2.74 -6.62
CA ASN A 98 19.00 4.16 -7.04
C ASN A 98 20.22 4.48 -7.93
N THR A 99 21.15 3.53 -8.05
CA THR A 99 22.44 3.69 -8.75
C THR A 99 22.36 3.51 -10.26
N LYS A 100 21.17 3.25 -10.80
CA LYS A 100 20.96 3.02 -12.22
C LYS A 100 20.82 4.36 -12.94
N ASP A 101 21.36 4.42 -14.15
CA ASP A 101 21.43 5.66 -14.93
C ASP A 101 20.07 6.03 -15.52
N THR A 102 19.27 5.02 -15.91
CA THR A 102 17.95 5.23 -16.51
C THR A 102 16.82 4.62 -15.68
N PRO A 103 15.60 5.18 -15.76
CA PRO A 103 14.41 4.63 -15.10
C PRO A 103 14.16 3.14 -15.40
N GLU A 104 14.35 2.73 -16.64
CA GLU A 104 14.06 1.38 -17.13
C GLU A 104 15.00 0.35 -16.51
N GLN A 105 16.19 0.79 -16.09
CA GLN A 105 17.21 -0.04 -15.46
C GLN A 105 17.03 -0.16 -13.95
N ALA A 106 16.15 0.64 -13.33
CA ALA A 106 15.81 0.49 -11.91
C ALA A 106 15.47 -0.99 -11.64
N SER A 107 16.08 -1.57 -10.61
CA SER A 107 16.04 -3.02 -10.42
C SER A 107 15.91 -3.41 -8.96
N ILE A 108 15.32 -4.58 -8.73
CA ILE A 108 15.14 -5.14 -7.39
C ILE A 108 16.51 -5.56 -6.82
N ARG A 109 16.91 -4.96 -5.70
CA ARG A 109 18.08 -5.37 -4.92
C ARG A 109 17.75 -6.51 -3.96
N ALA A 110 16.61 -6.42 -3.29
CA ALA A 110 16.13 -7.42 -2.34
C ALA A 110 14.59 -7.36 -2.27
N ILE A 111 13.97 -8.49 -1.95
CA ILE A 111 12.53 -8.60 -1.75
C ILE A 111 12.25 -9.71 -0.71
N SER A 112 11.29 -9.49 0.19
CA SER A 112 10.87 -10.49 1.17
C SER A 112 9.46 -10.26 1.70
N PHE A 113 8.77 -11.37 2.00
CA PHE A 113 7.51 -11.40 2.75
C PHE A 113 7.69 -12.03 4.15
N ASN A 114 8.93 -12.34 4.52
CA ASN A 114 9.28 -13.12 5.72
C ASN A 114 10.22 -12.31 6.65
N ASN A 115 10.82 -12.99 7.63
CA ASN A 115 11.88 -12.45 8.50
C ASN A 115 11.53 -11.15 9.24
N ASN A 116 10.26 -10.97 9.61
CA ASN A 116 9.72 -9.74 10.20
C ASN A 116 9.86 -8.47 9.32
N GLN A 117 10.17 -8.63 8.03
CA GLN A 117 10.25 -7.54 7.07
C GLN A 117 8.95 -7.39 6.28
N GLY A 118 8.19 -8.48 6.14
CA GLY A 118 6.90 -8.50 5.47
C GLY A 118 5.93 -9.50 6.10
N LEU A 119 4.82 -9.70 5.41
CA LEU A 119 3.78 -10.65 5.75
C LEU A 119 3.25 -11.28 4.46
N TRP A 120 3.34 -12.60 4.35
CA TRP A 120 2.60 -13.35 3.33
C TRP A 120 1.12 -13.39 3.72
N GLY A 121 0.28 -12.61 3.03
CA GLY A 121 -1.14 -12.45 3.35
C GLY A 121 -2.05 -13.48 2.69
N ASP A 122 -1.57 -14.19 1.67
CA ASP A 122 -2.36 -15.24 1.02
C ASP A 122 -2.44 -16.51 1.88
N SER A 123 -3.39 -17.38 1.55
CA SER A 123 -3.62 -18.61 2.29
C SER A 123 -2.39 -19.51 2.39
N ASN A 124 -2.19 -20.06 3.59
CA ASN A 124 -1.07 -20.93 3.92
C ASN A 124 -1.58 -22.27 4.51
N PRO A 125 -1.31 -23.43 3.87
CA PRO A 125 -0.72 -23.56 2.53
C PRO A 125 -1.67 -23.05 1.44
N THR A 126 -1.15 -22.85 0.23
CA THR A 126 -2.00 -22.49 -0.93
C THR A 126 -3.09 -23.53 -1.12
N TYR A 127 -4.29 -23.05 -1.45
CA TYR A 127 -5.48 -23.91 -1.57
C TYR A 127 -5.24 -25.10 -2.52
N GLY A 128 -5.53 -26.31 -2.04
CA GLY A 128 -5.48 -27.52 -2.85
C GLY A 128 -4.08 -28.10 -3.08
N THR A 129 -3.00 -27.54 -2.52
CA THR A 129 -1.64 -28.09 -2.66
C THR A 129 -0.81 -27.88 -1.40
N THR A 130 -0.66 -28.93 -0.59
CA THR A 130 0.04 -28.87 0.70
C THR A 130 1.54 -28.55 0.59
N GLY A 131 2.17 -28.82 -0.55
CA GLY A 131 3.59 -28.54 -0.79
C GLY A 131 3.89 -27.08 -1.18
N TYR A 132 2.88 -26.26 -1.46
CA TYR A 132 3.05 -24.88 -1.89
C TYR A 132 2.92 -23.96 -0.67
N THR A 133 4.00 -23.94 0.11
CA THR A 133 4.16 -23.13 1.31
C THR A 133 4.74 -21.75 0.97
N PRO A 134 4.72 -20.78 1.90
CA PRO A 134 5.41 -19.50 1.71
C PRO A 134 6.90 -19.66 1.35
N GLU A 135 7.58 -20.66 1.91
CA GLU A 135 8.99 -20.96 1.59
C GLU A 135 9.16 -21.44 0.14
N TYR A 136 8.24 -22.27 -0.35
CA TYR A 136 8.23 -22.70 -1.74
C TYR A 136 8.07 -21.51 -2.69
N PHE A 137 7.15 -20.58 -2.41
CA PHE A 137 7.01 -19.36 -3.22
C PHE A 137 8.17 -18.41 -3.06
N ASP A 138 8.80 -18.34 -1.88
CA ASP A 138 10.00 -17.54 -1.70
C ASP A 138 11.09 -18.00 -2.66
N GLU A 139 11.37 -19.31 -2.69
CA GLU A 139 12.40 -19.91 -3.56
C GLU A 139 12.05 -19.85 -5.05
N ASN A 140 10.80 -20.16 -5.42
CA ASN A 140 10.42 -20.39 -6.82
C ASN A 140 9.80 -19.17 -7.52
N PHE A 141 9.45 -18.12 -6.76
CA PHE A 141 8.83 -16.92 -7.30
C PHE A 141 9.45 -15.63 -6.79
N ILE A 142 9.55 -15.42 -5.47
CA ILE A 142 10.00 -14.15 -4.88
C ILE A 142 11.49 -13.90 -5.12
N GLN A 143 12.37 -14.83 -4.74
CA GLN A 143 13.81 -14.66 -4.92
C GLN A 143 14.23 -14.57 -6.41
N PRO A 144 13.60 -15.29 -7.35
CA PRO A 144 13.81 -15.08 -8.78
C PRO A 144 13.50 -13.68 -9.32
N LEU A 145 12.74 -12.85 -8.58
CA LEU A 145 12.51 -11.44 -8.92
C LEU A 145 13.72 -10.54 -8.60
N VAL A 146 14.65 -10.98 -7.74
CA VAL A 146 15.86 -10.21 -7.43
C VAL A 146 16.68 -10.00 -8.71
N GLY A 147 17.09 -8.75 -8.94
CA GLY A 147 17.80 -8.32 -10.14
C GLY A 147 16.92 -8.02 -11.35
N LYS A 148 15.62 -8.34 -11.32
CA LYS A 148 14.68 -7.92 -12.38
C LYS A 148 14.53 -6.41 -12.40
N THR A 149 14.42 -5.87 -13.61
CA THR A 149 14.38 -4.44 -13.90
C THR A 149 12.96 -3.96 -14.15
N LYS A 150 12.71 -2.65 -14.04
CA LYS A 150 11.45 -2.04 -14.46
C LYS A 150 11.06 -2.48 -15.88
N ALA A 151 12.02 -2.51 -16.81
CA ALA A 151 11.78 -2.99 -18.18
C ALA A 151 11.25 -4.44 -18.24
N ASP A 152 11.71 -5.33 -17.36
CA ASP A 152 11.21 -6.71 -17.28
C ASP A 152 9.75 -6.76 -16.82
N PHE A 153 9.36 -5.89 -15.87
CA PHE A 153 7.97 -5.75 -15.42
C PHE A 153 7.10 -5.01 -16.45
N ASP A 154 7.67 -4.12 -17.25
CA ASP A 154 6.98 -3.46 -18.36
C ASP A 154 6.68 -4.41 -19.51
N ALA A 155 7.56 -5.38 -19.75
CA ALA A 155 7.37 -6.44 -20.73
C ALA A 155 6.49 -7.61 -20.25
N TRP A 156 6.06 -7.60 -18.99
CA TRP A 156 5.21 -8.66 -18.43
C TRP A 156 3.84 -8.73 -19.13
N GLY A 157 3.40 -9.94 -19.48
CA GLY A 157 2.18 -10.19 -20.25
C GLY A 157 0.87 -10.13 -19.46
N GLY A 158 0.91 -9.75 -18.18
CA GLY A 158 -0.27 -9.67 -17.32
C GLY A 158 -0.70 -11.01 -16.72
N TYR A 159 -1.98 -11.10 -16.33
CA TYR A 159 -2.55 -12.21 -15.55
C TYR A 159 -2.14 -13.60 -16.06
N LYS A 160 -1.74 -14.48 -15.13
CA LYS A 160 -1.26 -15.87 -15.37
C LYS A 160 0.04 -15.99 -16.18
N THR A 161 0.63 -14.90 -16.65
CA THR A 161 1.99 -14.90 -17.21
C THR A 161 3.00 -14.52 -16.13
N GLN A 162 4.29 -14.74 -16.38
CA GLN A 162 5.35 -14.40 -15.44
C GLN A 162 6.39 -13.49 -16.08
N VAL A 163 7.08 -12.72 -15.25
CA VAL A 163 8.28 -11.98 -15.66
C VAL A 163 9.28 -12.98 -16.24
N LYS A 164 9.95 -12.60 -17.34
CA LYS A 164 10.85 -13.50 -18.07
C LYS A 164 11.87 -14.16 -17.15
N GLY A 165 11.97 -15.48 -17.21
CA GLY A 165 12.91 -16.28 -16.42
C GLY A 165 12.37 -16.78 -15.08
N ILE A 166 11.09 -16.56 -14.80
CA ILE A 166 10.35 -17.22 -13.73
C ILE A 166 9.59 -18.40 -14.34
N ASP A 167 9.62 -19.55 -13.66
CA ASP A 167 8.88 -20.73 -14.09
C ASP A 167 7.37 -20.55 -13.83
N VAL A 168 6.58 -20.61 -14.91
CA VAL A 168 5.12 -20.46 -14.83
C VAL A 168 4.46 -21.65 -14.14
N ASP A 169 5.04 -22.84 -14.28
CA ASP A 169 4.46 -24.07 -13.73
C ASP A 169 4.60 -24.09 -12.20
N ALA A 170 5.72 -23.55 -11.69
CA ALA A 170 5.98 -23.41 -10.25
C ALA A 170 4.98 -22.50 -9.52
N VAL A 171 4.23 -21.64 -10.23
CA VAL A 171 3.27 -20.71 -9.62
C VAL A 171 1.84 -20.90 -10.11
N SER A 172 1.60 -21.97 -10.87
CA SER A 172 0.33 -22.23 -11.56
C SER A 172 -0.88 -22.28 -10.62
N SER A 173 -0.73 -22.79 -9.40
CA SER A 173 -1.82 -22.86 -8.41
C SER A 173 -2.01 -21.59 -7.56
N ALA A 174 -1.10 -20.62 -7.67
CA ALA A 174 -1.17 -19.31 -6.99
C ALA A 174 -1.19 -18.14 -7.98
N SER A 175 -1.70 -18.36 -9.19
CA SER A 175 -1.64 -17.40 -10.29
C SER A 175 -2.26 -16.03 -9.99
N VAL A 176 -3.30 -15.96 -9.13
CA VAL A 176 -3.88 -14.68 -8.70
C VAL A 176 -2.87 -13.90 -7.86
N SER A 177 -2.34 -14.52 -6.82
CA SER A 177 -1.37 -13.92 -5.90
C SER A 177 -0.11 -13.48 -6.62
N THR A 178 0.48 -14.34 -7.46
CA THR A 178 1.70 -14.00 -8.20
C THR A 178 1.48 -12.92 -9.24
N SER A 179 0.31 -12.89 -9.91
CA SER A 179 -0.03 -11.79 -10.81
C SER A 179 -0.18 -10.46 -10.07
N ASN A 180 -0.83 -10.47 -8.90
CA ASN A 180 -1.06 -9.25 -8.11
C ASN A 180 0.22 -8.74 -7.43
N ILE A 181 1.10 -9.62 -6.97
CA ILE A 181 2.46 -9.26 -6.53
C ILE A 181 3.22 -8.59 -7.68
N THR A 182 3.21 -9.20 -8.87
CA THR A 182 3.91 -8.65 -10.05
C THR A 182 3.36 -7.29 -10.47
N SER A 183 2.03 -7.14 -10.47
CA SER A 183 1.34 -5.89 -10.78
C SER A 183 1.64 -4.79 -9.75
N CYS A 184 1.63 -5.12 -8.46
CA CYS A 184 1.98 -4.18 -7.39
C CYS A 184 3.44 -3.73 -7.50
N ILE A 185 4.37 -4.63 -7.81
CA ILE A 185 5.79 -4.26 -8.02
C ILE A 185 5.95 -3.37 -9.26
N LYS A 186 5.24 -3.68 -10.35
CA LYS A 186 5.24 -2.83 -11.55
C LYS A 186 4.80 -1.41 -11.20
N ALA A 187 3.70 -1.25 -10.47
CA ALA A 187 3.23 0.07 -10.04
C ALA A 187 4.19 0.76 -9.07
N LEU A 188 4.85 0.01 -8.18
CA LEU A 188 5.89 0.55 -7.31
C LEU A 188 7.09 1.08 -8.11
N PHE A 189 7.47 0.43 -9.21
CA PHE A 189 8.51 0.96 -10.10
C PHE A 189 8.12 2.30 -10.71
N GLU A 190 6.86 2.48 -11.13
CA GLU A 190 6.38 3.77 -11.63
C GLU A 190 6.46 4.84 -10.54
N TYR A 191 5.94 4.54 -9.34
CA TYR A 191 6.05 5.44 -8.18
C TYR A 191 7.51 5.79 -7.87
N HIS A 192 8.40 4.81 -7.90
CA HIS A 192 9.82 5.00 -7.64
C HIS A 192 10.49 5.90 -8.68
N VAL A 193 10.22 5.66 -9.97
CA VAL A 193 10.76 6.46 -11.07
C VAL A 193 10.27 7.90 -10.99
N ASP A 194 8.98 8.11 -10.80
CA ASP A 194 8.38 9.44 -10.70
C ASP A 194 9.00 10.27 -9.57
N LYS A 195 9.46 9.61 -8.49
CA LYS A 195 10.04 10.28 -7.31
C LYS A 195 11.56 10.46 -7.38
N TYR A 196 12.29 9.49 -7.93
CA TYR A 196 13.75 9.42 -7.85
C TYR A 196 14.48 9.64 -9.19
N TYR A 197 13.74 9.70 -10.30
CA TYR A 197 14.28 9.91 -11.64
C TYR A 197 13.71 11.12 -12.38
N SER A 198 12.68 11.80 -11.84
CA SER A 198 12.04 12.96 -12.48
C SER A 198 12.96 14.20 -12.63
N GLU A 199 14.08 14.25 -11.91
CA GLU A 199 15.03 15.37 -11.90
C GLU A 199 16.44 15.01 -12.39
N LYS A 200 16.66 13.79 -12.89
CA LYS A 200 17.92 13.40 -13.55
C LYS A 200 17.87 13.74 -15.04
#